data_AF-A0A4Q5U4H1-F1
#
_entry.id   AF-A0A4Q5U4H1-F1
#
_cell.length_a   1.000
_cell.length_b   1.000
_cell.length_c   1.000
_cell.angle_alpha   90.00
_cell.angle_beta   90.00
_cell.angle_gamma   90.00
#
_symmetry.space_group_name_H-M   'P 1'
#
loop_
_entity.id
_entity.type
_entity.pdbx_description
1 polymer ?
#
loop_
_entity_poly.entity_id
_entity_poly.type
_entity_poly.pdbx_seq_one_letter_code
_entity_poly.pdbx_strand_id
1 'polypeptide(L)'
;MQRIAAIYLALVPFLAAAIGFGLGGVPDFVSVPVWIVHSLLMVWLFDRQSKAGGADNASWTLPAFLFFVPWVLFTLFAGFGPPPSSPELWLAAKTQQQWRYALLTAGTILLSIGFSVFAGRLETSDKSSWEKTASVLIGIAAPLNILNMLYWGFYLPVAFTDFANTSALPRPDWYLAIRAIFSAVGVLSVALIFIATACAAMAMKNRGLLKKNTATAYVLVNLLAAASAFIPADWPAALAGAGYFVTIPAISFIGPYLLGLDLISVRTGRG
;
A
#
# COMPACT_ATOMS: atom_id res chain seq x y z
N MET A 1 23.51 -15.54 2.10
CA MET A 1 22.05 -15.71 1.89
C MET A 1 21.20 -14.56 2.46
N GLN A 2 21.42 -14.08 3.69
CA GLN A 2 20.60 -13.00 4.28
C GLN A 2 20.54 -11.71 3.45
N ARG A 3 21.67 -11.23 2.92
CA ARG A 3 21.70 -10.06 2.02
C ARG A 3 20.85 -10.25 0.77
N ILE A 4 20.89 -11.44 0.16
CA ILE A 4 20.09 -11.77 -1.04
C ILE A 4 18.60 -11.77 -0.68
N ALA A 5 18.23 -12.34 0.46
CA ALA A 5 16.85 -12.31 0.95
C ALA A 5 16.36 -10.87 1.18
N ALA A 6 17.20 -10.01 1.77
CA ALA A 6 16.85 -8.61 2.02
C ALA A 6 16.65 -7.83 0.71
N ILE A 7 17.57 -8.01 -0.25
CA ILE A 7 17.45 -7.42 -1.59
C ILE A 7 16.19 -7.91 -2.28
N TYR A 8 15.92 -9.22 -2.26
CA TYR A 8 14.72 -9.80 -2.84
C TYR A 8 13.45 -9.17 -2.26
N LEU A 9 13.30 -9.16 -0.92
CA LEU A 9 12.12 -8.58 -0.28
C LEU A 9 11.98 -7.10 -0.61
N ALA A 10 13.05 -6.31 -0.55
CA ALA A 10 13.01 -4.89 -0.91
C ALA A 10 12.55 -4.64 -2.36
N LEU A 11 12.83 -5.57 -3.28
CA LEU A 11 12.43 -5.46 -4.68
C LEU A 11 11.00 -5.91 -4.96
N VAL A 12 10.34 -6.67 -4.08
CA VAL A 12 9.02 -7.26 -4.33
C VAL A 12 7.99 -6.22 -4.80
N PRO A 13 7.79 -5.06 -4.13
CA PRO A 13 6.77 -4.12 -4.54
C PRO A 13 6.97 -3.58 -5.96
N PHE A 14 8.23 -3.37 -6.33
CA PHE A 14 8.60 -2.86 -7.65
C PHE A 14 8.43 -3.91 -8.73
N LEU A 15 8.81 -5.16 -8.45
CA LEU A 15 8.61 -6.28 -9.37
C LEU A 15 7.13 -6.58 -9.58
N ALA A 16 6.35 -6.58 -8.50
CA ALA A 16 4.89 -6.77 -8.57
C ALA A 16 4.21 -5.67 -9.38
N ALA A 17 4.61 -4.40 -9.17
CA ALA A 17 4.12 -3.28 -9.98
C ALA A 17 4.53 -3.41 -11.45
N ALA A 18 5.81 -3.71 -11.73
CA ALA A 18 6.29 -3.87 -13.10
C ALA A 18 5.57 -5.00 -13.85
N ILE A 19 5.31 -6.13 -13.18
CA ILE A 19 4.55 -7.25 -13.76
C ILE A 19 3.09 -6.84 -13.97
N GLY A 20 2.43 -6.30 -12.94
CA GLY A 20 1.00 -5.99 -13.00
C GLY A 20 0.64 -4.89 -13.99
N PHE A 21 1.52 -3.91 -14.19
CA PHE A 21 1.31 -2.85 -15.18
C PHE A 21 1.96 -3.14 -16.54
N GLY A 22 3.01 -3.96 -16.60
CA GLY A 22 3.78 -4.22 -17.82
C GLY A 22 3.34 -5.44 -18.63
N LEU A 23 2.89 -6.52 -17.97
CA LEU A 23 2.50 -7.77 -18.65
C LEU A 23 0.98 -7.87 -18.89
N GLY A 24 0.19 -6.99 -18.29
CA GLY A 24 -1.27 -7.04 -18.35
C GLY A 24 -1.87 -8.18 -17.52
N GLY A 25 -3.10 -8.55 -17.83
CA GLY A 25 -3.82 -9.63 -17.13
C GLY A 25 -3.29 -11.01 -17.53
N VAL A 26 -2.94 -11.82 -16.53
CA VAL A 26 -2.54 -13.23 -16.70
C VAL A 26 -3.68 -14.12 -16.21
N PRO A 27 -4.04 -15.22 -16.93
CA PRO A 27 -5.14 -16.10 -16.50
C PRO A 27 -5.02 -16.56 -15.04
N ASP A 28 -6.13 -16.51 -14.31
CA ASP A 28 -6.15 -16.74 -12.85
C ASP A 28 -5.57 -18.10 -12.45
N PHE A 29 -5.81 -19.13 -13.25
CA PHE A 29 -5.29 -20.48 -12.99
C PHE A 29 -3.75 -20.57 -13.06
N VAL A 30 -3.10 -19.61 -13.73
CA VAL A 30 -1.64 -19.48 -13.79
C VAL A 30 -1.15 -18.50 -12.73
N SER A 31 -1.78 -17.32 -12.65
CA SER A 31 -1.29 -16.23 -11.81
C SER A 31 -1.45 -16.54 -10.32
N VAL A 32 -2.60 -17.07 -9.89
CA VAL A 32 -2.90 -17.29 -8.47
C VAL A 32 -1.92 -18.28 -7.81
N PRO A 33 -1.66 -19.49 -8.35
CA PRO A 33 -0.72 -20.41 -7.72
C PRO A 33 0.71 -19.85 -7.62
N VAL A 34 1.18 -19.17 -8.67
CA VAL A 34 2.51 -18.55 -8.69
C VAL A 34 2.63 -17.49 -7.59
N TRP A 35 1.61 -16.64 -7.45
CA TRP A 35 1.62 -15.60 -6.42
C TRP A 35 1.44 -16.15 -5.01
N ILE A 36 0.71 -17.25 -4.82
CA ILE A 36 0.65 -17.95 -3.52
C ILE A 36 2.04 -18.45 -3.12
N VAL A 37 2.75 -19.13 -4.03
CA VAL A 37 4.12 -19.62 -3.77
C VAL A 37 5.05 -18.44 -3.47
N HIS A 38 4.94 -17.35 -4.23
CA HIS A 38 5.70 -16.12 -3.99
C HIS A 38 5.42 -15.52 -2.61
N SER A 39 4.16 -15.41 -2.20
CA SER A 39 3.74 -14.91 -0.89
C SER A 39 4.24 -15.80 0.26
N LEU A 40 4.23 -17.13 0.09
CA LEU A 40 4.82 -18.06 1.07
C LEU A 40 6.33 -17.87 1.19
N LEU A 41 7.02 -17.70 0.06
CA LEU A 41 8.46 -17.41 0.03
C LEU A 41 8.77 -16.09 0.75
N MET A 42 7.98 -15.04 0.51
CA MET A 42 8.10 -13.76 1.20
C MET A 42 8.01 -13.91 2.72
N VAL A 43 6.98 -14.60 3.21
CA VAL A 43 6.77 -14.84 4.66
C VAL A 43 7.92 -15.65 5.25
N TRP A 44 8.36 -16.70 4.56
CA TRP A 44 9.49 -17.52 5.01
C TRP A 44 10.80 -16.74 5.08
N LEU A 45 11.09 -15.89 4.09
CA LEU A 45 12.28 -15.04 4.09
C LEU A 45 12.22 -13.95 5.18
N PHE A 46 11.03 -13.39 5.41
CA PHE A 46 10.81 -12.43 6.51
C PHE A 46 11.06 -13.08 7.88
N ASP A 47 10.50 -14.27 8.12
CA ASP A 47 10.71 -15.03 9.38
C ASP A 47 12.20 -15.35 9.61
N ARG A 48 12.92 -15.77 8.55
CA ARG A 48 14.37 -16.00 8.65
C ARG A 48 15.16 -14.74 8.96
N GLN A 49 14.78 -13.59 8.38
CA GLN A 49 15.44 -12.32 8.66
C GLN A 49 15.13 -11.80 10.06
N SER A 50 13.90 -11.92 10.52
CA SER A 50 13.51 -11.45 11.86
C SER A 50 14.26 -12.23 12.95
N LYS A 51 14.36 -13.57 12.81
CA LYS A 51 15.11 -14.45 13.73
C LYS A 51 16.62 -14.20 13.72
N ALA A 52 17.19 -13.80 12.59
CA ALA A 52 18.62 -13.56 12.46
C ALA A 52 19.14 -12.41 13.35
N GLY A 53 18.29 -11.45 13.73
CA GLY A 53 18.68 -10.35 14.62
C GLY A 53 18.57 -10.68 16.12
N GLY A 54 18.23 -11.91 16.49
CA GLY A 54 18.21 -12.36 17.89
C GLY A 54 17.12 -11.72 18.76
N ALA A 55 17.32 -11.75 20.08
CA ALA A 55 16.36 -11.25 21.06
C ALA A 55 16.03 -9.75 20.90
N ASP A 56 16.99 -8.98 20.38
CA ASP A 56 16.90 -7.55 20.12
C ASP A 56 15.82 -7.17 19.10
N ASN A 57 15.49 -8.08 18.17
CA ASN A 57 14.47 -7.85 17.15
C ASN A 57 13.06 -8.23 17.62
N ALA A 58 12.93 -9.01 18.70
CA ALA A 58 11.65 -9.60 19.11
C ALA A 58 10.54 -8.56 19.37
N SER A 59 10.90 -7.39 19.90
CA SER A 59 9.97 -6.29 20.16
C SER A 59 9.49 -5.57 18.90
N TRP A 60 10.23 -5.68 17.80
CA TRP A 60 9.96 -5.03 16.51
C TRP A 60 9.39 -5.96 15.45
N THR A 61 9.45 -7.28 15.65
CA THR A 61 8.94 -8.27 14.69
C THR A 61 7.46 -8.08 14.38
N LEU A 62 6.62 -7.85 15.38
CA LEU A 62 5.18 -7.67 15.16
C LEU A 62 4.85 -6.41 14.32
N PRO A 63 5.28 -5.18 14.69
CA PRO A 63 5.00 -4.01 13.86
C PRO A 63 5.63 -4.13 12.46
N ALA A 64 6.83 -4.71 12.35
CA ALA A 64 7.45 -4.98 11.06
C ALA A 64 6.60 -5.92 10.19
N PHE A 65 6.07 -6.99 10.77
CA PHE A 65 5.22 -7.95 10.06
C PHE A 65 3.91 -7.30 9.62
N LEU A 66 3.29 -6.46 10.46
CA LEU A 66 2.05 -5.74 10.12
C LEU A 66 2.24 -4.73 8.98
N PHE A 67 3.42 -4.12 8.86
CA PHE A 67 3.77 -3.30 7.70
C PHE A 67 4.11 -4.12 6.45
N PHE A 68 4.66 -5.32 6.64
CA PHE A 68 5.08 -6.23 5.58
C PHE A 68 3.93 -6.97 4.90
N VAL A 69 3.01 -7.54 5.70
CA VAL A 69 1.92 -8.41 5.23
C VAL A 69 1.02 -7.80 4.17
N PRO A 70 0.66 -6.50 4.19
CA PRO A 70 -0.14 -5.92 3.11
C PRO A 70 0.41 -6.24 1.72
N TRP A 71 1.73 -6.18 1.50
CA TRP A 71 2.31 -6.55 0.21
C TRP A 71 2.32 -8.05 -0.08
N VAL A 72 2.36 -8.90 0.94
CA VAL A 72 2.13 -10.36 0.78
C VAL A 72 0.72 -10.64 0.25
N LEU A 73 -0.26 -9.82 0.65
CA LEU A 73 -1.62 -9.89 0.12
C LEU A 73 -1.71 -9.28 -1.28
N PHE A 74 -1.02 -8.17 -1.53
CA PHE A 74 -1.14 -7.42 -2.78
C PHE A 74 -0.49 -8.13 -3.96
N THR A 75 0.55 -8.91 -3.72
CA THR A 75 1.13 -9.79 -4.74
C THR A 75 0.11 -10.77 -5.31
N LEU A 76 -0.88 -11.22 -4.53
CA LEU A 76 -1.90 -12.17 -4.98
C LEU A 76 -2.77 -11.63 -6.14
N PHE A 77 -2.91 -10.30 -6.26
CA PHE A 77 -3.66 -9.69 -7.36
C PHE A 77 -2.77 -8.93 -8.36
N ALA A 78 -1.45 -9.00 -8.23
CA ALA A 78 -0.53 -8.36 -9.19
C ALA A 78 -0.73 -8.91 -10.61
N GLY A 79 -1.17 -10.17 -10.75
CA GLY A 79 -1.51 -10.78 -12.04
C GLY A 79 -2.83 -10.33 -12.66
N PHE A 80 -3.67 -9.55 -11.96
CA PHE A 80 -4.98 -9.11 -12.47
C PHE A 80 -4.88 -7.92 -13.45
N GLY A 81 -3.68 -7.39 -13.69
CA GLY A 81 -3.49 -6.24 -14.58
C GLY A 81 -4.00 -4.91 -14.00
N PRO A 82 -4.04 -3.83 -14.80
CA PRO A 82 -4.60 -2.55 -14.39
C PRO A 82 -6.12 -2.65 -14.11
N PRO A 83 -6.72 -1.70 -13.37
CA PRO A 83 -8.16 -1.56 -13.27
C PRO A 83 -8.82 -1.43 -14.66
N PRO A 84 -9.98 -2.09 -14.90
CA PRO A 84 -10.71 -1.96 -16.15
C PRO A 84 -11.10 -0.51 -16.47
N SER A 85 -11.00 -0.12 -17.74
CA SER A 85 -11.27 1.25 -18.20
C SER A 85 -12.73 1.54 -18.55
N SER A 86 -13.56 0.49 -18.68
CA SER A 86 -14.99 0.62 -19.02
C SER A 86 -15.87 -0.18 -18.05
N PRO A 87 -17.15 0.20 -17.88
CA PRO A 87 -18.10 -0.57 -17.07
C PRO A 87 -18.26 -2.02 -17.51
N GLU A 88 -18.26 -2.28 -18.83
CA GLU A 88 -18.44 -3.62 -19.40
C GLU A 88 -17.26 -4.52 -19.00
N LEU A 89 -16.03 -4.00 -19.12
CA LEU A 89 -14.83 -4.71 -18.68
C LEU A 89 -14.79 -4.87 -17.15
N TRP A 90 -15.32 -3.90 -16.40
CA TRP A 90 -15.42 -3.98 -14.95
C TRP A 90 -16.36 -5.10 -14.50
N LEU A 91 -17.50 -5.26 -15.19
CA LEU A 91 -18.45 -6.33 -14.93
C LEU A 91 -17.87 -7.70 -15.33
N ALA A 92 -17.18 -7.77 -16.46
CA ALA A 92 -16.48 -8.99 -16.89
C ALA A 92 -15.43 -9.45 -15.87
N ALA A 93 -14.75 -8.50 -15.20
CA ALA A 93 -13.74 -8.76 -14.17
C ALA A 93 -14.28 -8.59 -12.73
N LYS A 94 -15.60 -8.62 -12.51
CA LYS A 94 -16.24 -8.26 -11.22
C LYS A 94 -15.61 -8.97 -10.02
N THR A 95 -15.46 -10.29 -10.09
CA THR A 95 -14.90 -11.10 -9.00
C THR A 95 -13.45 -10.74 -8.70
N GLN A 96 -12.64 -10.49 -9.74
CA GLN A 96 -11.25 -10.06 -9.57
C GLN A 96 -11.16 -8.68 -8.90
N GLN A 97 -12.04 -7.74 -9.29
CA GLN A 97 -12.09 -6.42 -8.65
C GLN A 97 -12.52 -6.56 -7.18
N GLN A 98 -13.56 -7.33 -6.88
CA GLN A 98 -13.99 -7.58 -5.50
C GLN A 98 -12.85 -8.13 -4.63
N TRP A 99 -12.09 -9.11 -5.12
CA TRP A 99 -10.93 -9.65 -4.41
C TRP A 99 -9.81 -8.63 -4.24
N ARG A 100 -9.45 -7.90 -5.30
CA ARG A 100 -8.43 -6.83 -5.25
C ARG A 100 -8.76 -5.82 -4.15
N TYR A 101 -9.97 -5.29 -4.16
CA TYR A 101 -10.40 -4.26 -3.21
C TYR A 101 -10.62 -4.81 -1.80
N ALA A 102 -11.02 -6.07 -1.65
CA ALA A 102 -11.06 -6.75 -0.35
C ALA A 102 -9.66 -6.93 0.26
N LEU A 103 -8.67 -7.33 -0.54
CA LEU A 103 -7.28 -7.46 -0.10
C LEU A 103 -6.67 -6.10 0.25
N LEU A 104 -6.93 -5.05 -0.53
CA LEU A 104 -6.53 -3.67 -0.20
C LEU A 104 -7.18 -3.18 1.10
N THR A 105 -8.45 -3.53 1.34
CA THR A 105 -9.14 -3.24 2.60
C THR A 105 -8.47 -3.94 3.78
N ALA A 106 -8.22 -5.25 3.66
CA ALA A 106 -7.51 -6.02 4.69
C ALA A 106 -6.10 -5.46 4.95
N GLY A 107 -5.36 -5.12 3.89
CA GLY A 107 -4.06 -4.47 3.98
C GLY A 107 -4.12 -3.14 4.73
N THR A 108 -5.16 -2.33 4.50
CA THR A 108 -5.38 -1.05 5.20
C THR A 108 -5.62 -1.26 6.69
N ILE A 109 -6.41 -2.26 7.07
CA ILE A 109 -6.65 -2.60 8.48
C ILE A 109 -5.34 -3.03 9.14
N LEU A 110 -4.58 -3.93 8.50
CA LEU A 110 -3.29 -4.40 9.01
C LEU A 110 -2.28 -3.26 9.15
N LEU A 111 -2.23 -2.37 8.17
CA LEU A 111 -1.38 -1.17 8.21
C LEU A 111 -1.75 -0.29 9.41
N SER A 112 -3.05 -0.03 9.61
CA SER A 112 -3.53 0.77 10.74
C SER A 112 -3.16 0.17 12.08
N ILE A 113 -3.34 -1.15 12.26
CA ILE A 113 -2.89 -1.87 13.45
C ILE A 113 -1.37 -1.76 13.59
N GLY A 114 -0.63 -1.91 12.49
CA GLY A 114 0.83 -1.78 12.45
C GLY A 114 1.33 -0.45 12.97
N PHE A 115 0.73 0.67 12.54
CA PHE A 115 1.07 2.01 13.02
C PHE A 115 0.72 2.19 14.50
N SER A 116 -0.42 1.67 14.96
CA SER A 116 -0.80 1.72 16.37
C SER A 116 0.17 0.94 17.27
N VAL A 117 0.53 -0.28 16.87
CA VAL A 117 1.52 -1.11 17.59
C VAL A 117 2.90 -0.45 17.57
N PHE A 118 3.32 0.09 16.42
CA PHE A 118 4.57 0.83 16.26
C PHE A 118 4.65 2.03 17.19
N ALA A 119 3.60 2.86 17.25
CA ALA A 119 3.56 4.03 18.13
C ALA A 119 3.59 3.62 19.61
N GLY A 120 2.78 2.63 20.03
CA GLY A 120 2.80 2.14 21.41
C GLY A 120 4.16 1.58 21.85
N ARG A 121 4.97 1.05 20.93
CA ARG A 121 6.35 0.63 21.22
C ARG A 121 7.31 1.82 21.39
N LEU A 122 7.05 2.95 20.74
CA LEU A 122 7.85 4.16 20.81
C LEU A 122 7.47 5.10 21.96
N GLU A 123 6.23 5.03 22.44
CA GLU A 123 5.66 5.90 23.49
C GLU A 123 6.33 5.77 24.87
N THR A 124 7.18 4.76 25.09
CA THR A 124 7.99 4.63 26.31
C THR A 124 9.04 5.75 26.47
N SER A 125 9.17 6.58 25.43
CA SER A 125 10.06 7.72 25.24
C SER A 125 9.48 9.15 25.24
N ASP A 126 9.80 10.07 26.16
CA ASP A 126 9.46 11.52 26.09
C ASP A 126 9.98 12.31 24.85
N LYS A 127 10.57 11.68 23.84
CA LYS A 127 11.47 12.36 22.88
C LYS A 127 10.92 12.61 21.47
N SER A 128 9.69 12.23 21.11
CA SER A 128 9.19 12.47 19.74
C SER A 128 7.67 12.53 19.65
N SER A 129 7.15 13.54 18.95
CA SER A 129 5.73 13.67 18.60
C SER A 129 5.38 12.97 17.28
N TRP A 130 6.38 12.54 16.50
CA TRP A 130 6.19 12.05 15.13
C TRP A 130 5.45 10.71 15.05
N GLU A 131 5.65 9.81 16.01
CA GLU A 131 4.91 8.55 16.12
C GLU A 131 3.41 8.79 16.33
N LYS A 132 3.05 9.75 17.19
CA LYS A 132 1.66 10.14 17.44
C LYS A 132 1.05 10.79 16.21
N THR A 133 1.78 11.68 15.54
CA THR A 133 1.35 12.28 14.27
C THR A 133 1.11 11.20 13.21
N ALA A 134 2.02 10.24 13.06
CA ALA A 134 1.86 9.13 12.11
C ALA A 134 0.60 8.31 12.41
N SER A 135 0.36 7.95 13.68
CA SER A 135 -0.84 7.21 14.09
C SER A 135 -2.13 8.00 13.87
N VAL A 136 -2.15 9.30 14.15
CA VAL A 136 -3.33 10.16 13.89
C VAL A 136 -3.63 10.23 12.40
N LEU A 137 -2.60 10.47 11.57
CA LEU A 137 -2.76 10.53 10.12
C LEU A 137 -3.32 9.21 9.56
N ILE A 138 -2.83 8.07 10.04
CA ILE A 138 -3.34 6.75 9.65
C ILE A 138 -4.75 6.48 10.20
N GLY A 139 -5.06 6.94 11.41
CA GLY A 139 -6.41 6.87 11.96
C GLY A 139 -7.45 7.62 11.12
N ILE A 140 -7.04 8.65 10.37
CA ILE A 140 -7.87 9.35 9.39
C ILE A 140 -7.81 8.67 8.02
N ALA A 141 -6.62 8.30 7.56
CA ALA A 141 -6.42 7.74 6.22
C ALA A 141 -7.07 6.37 6.05
N ALA A 142 -7.00 5.52 7.06
CA ALA A 142 -7.52 4.15 7.02
C ALA A 142 -9.04 4.10 6.72
N PRO A 143 -9.93 4.79 7.48
CA PRO A 143 -11.35 4.77 7.16
C PRO A 143 -11.66 5.37 5.79
N LEU A 144 -10.98 6.45 5.38
CA LEU A 144 -11.14 7.03 4.04
C LEU A 144 -10.74 6.04 2.94
N ASN A 145 -9.61 5.35 3.12
CA ASN A 145 -9.15 4.36 2.16
C ASN A 145 -10.09 3.16 2.10
N ILE A 146 -10.59 2.66 3.24
CA ILE A 146 -11.57 1.57 3.30
C ILE A 146 -12.85 1.96 2.54
N LEU A 147 -13.39 3.15 2.79
CA LEU A 147 -14.56 3.66 2.06
C LEU A 147 -14.31 3.71 0.56
N ASN A 148 -13.13 4.18 0.15
CA ASN A 148 -12.74 4.18 -1.26
C ASN A 148 -12.68 2.75 -1.83
N MET A 149 -12.07 1.79 -1.12
CA MET A 149 -12.00 0.40 -1.60
C MET A 149 -13.39 -0.24 -1.70
N LEU A 150 -14.30 0.06 -0.77
CA LEU A 150 -15.69 -0.39 -0.81
C LEU A 150 -16.44 0.19 -2.02
N TYR A 151 -16.21 1.48 -2.32
CA TYR A 151 -16.78 2.12 -3.51
C TYR A 151 -16.34 1.41 -4.79
N TRP A 152 -15.03 1.23 -5.00
CA TRP A 152 -14.52 0.62 -6.21
C TRP A 152 -14.88 -0.87 -6.30
N GLY A 153 -14.74 -1.62 -5.21
CA GLY A 153 -14.90 -3.07 -5.21
C GLY A 153 -16.33 -3.59 -5.15
N PHE A 154 -17.24 -2.87 -4.50
CA PHE A 154 -18.58 -3.39 -4.18
C PHE A 154 -19.70 -2.51 -4.69
N TYR A 155 -19.59 -1.19 -4.57
CA TYR A 155 -20.61 -0.27 -5.07
C TYR A 155 -20.62 -0.18 -6.61
N LEU A 156 -19.47 0.05 -7.24
CA LEU A 156 -19.39 0.20 -8.69
C LEU A 156 -19.91 -1.02 -9.47
N PRO A 157 -19.58 -2.28 -9.11
CA PRO A 157 -20.15 -3.43 -9.81
C PRO A 157 -21.67 -3.50 -9.76
N VAL A 158 -22.30 -3.07 -8.66
CA VAL A 158 -23.77 -3.01 -8.55
C VAL A 158 -24.31 -1.94 -9.49
N ALA A 159 -23.77 -0.70 -9.40
CA ALA A 159 -24.19 0.39 -10.26
C ALA A 159 -24.02 0.07 -11.75
N PHE A 160 -22.91 -0.56 -12.14
CA PHE A 160 -22.66 -0.97 -13.53
C PHE A 160 -23.61 -2.07 -14.00
N THR A 161 -24.01 -2.98 -13.12
CA THR A 161 -25.02 -4.01 -13.45
C THR A 161 -26.36 -3.34 -13.76
N ASP A 162 -26.76 -2.35 -12.96
CA ASP A 162 -28.00 -1.60 -13.16
C ASP A 162 -27.96 -0.78 -14.46
N PHE A 163 -26.81 -0.16 -14.77
CA PHE A 163 -26.62 0.57 -16.02
C PHE A 163 -26.72 -0.32 -17.26
N ALA A 164 -26.17 -1.55 -17.18
CA ALA A 164 -26.25 -2.51 -18.28
C ALA A 164 -27.70 -2.99 -18.52
N ASN A 165 -28.48 -3.17 -17.46
CA ASN A 165 -29.85 -3.69 -17.54
C ASN A 165 -30.88 -2.66 -18.02
N THR A 166 -30.63 -1.36 -17.81
CA THR A 166 -31.62 -0.31 -18.08
C THR A 166 -31.63 0.22 -19.51
N SER A 167 -30.69 -0.20 -20.38
CA SER A 167 -30.58 0.21 -21.81
C SER A 167 -30.59 1.72 -22.07
N ALA A 168 -30.57 2.56 -21.03
CA ALA A 168 -30.97 3.96 -21.12
C ALA A 168 -29.79 4.90 -21.39
N LEU A 169 -30.02 5.82 -22.34
CA LEU A 169 -29.35 7.12 -22.48
C LEU A 169 -29.25 7.87 -21.13
N PRO A 170 -28.39 8.89 -21.04
CA PRO A 170 -27.08 8.89 -20.36
C PRO A 170 -27.10 8.39 -18.90
N ARG A 171 -25.91 8.03 -18.38
CA ARG A 171 -25.71 7.65 -16.98
C ARG A 171 -26.29 8.73 -16.04
N PRO A 172 -26.84 8.36 -14.86
CA PRO A 172 -27.38 9.35 -13.93
C PRO A 172 -26.35 10.42 -13.55
N ASP A 173 -26.76 11.69 -13.49
CA ASP A 173 -25.84 12.82 -13.20
C ASP A 173 -25.10 12.66 -11.86
N TRP A 174 -25.75 12.02 -10.88
CA TRP A 174 -25.14 11.74 -9.58
C TRP A 174 -23.89 10.84 -9.70
N TYR A 175 -23.79 10.00 -10.74
CA TYR A 175 -22.68 9.05 -10.89
C TYR A 175 -21.34 9.78 -11.02
N LEU A 176 -21.29 10.84 -11.81
CA LEU A 176 -20.07 11.63 -11.99
C LEU A 176 -19.68 12.35 -10.70
N ALA A 177 -20.65 12.89 -9.97
CA ALA A 177 -20.42 13.54 -8.69
C ALA A 177 -19.88 12.56 -7.64
N ILE A 178 -20.50 11.38 -7.49
CA ILE A 178 -20.03 10.34 -6.56
C ILE A 178 -18.62 9.88 -6.94
N ARG A 179 -18.36 9.63 -8.23
CA ARG A 179 -17.03 9.24 -8.71
C ARG A 179 -15.97 10.29 -8.39
N ALA A 180 -16.30 11.58 -8.57
CA ALA A 180 -15.39 12.68 -8.23
C ALA A 180 -15.08 12.72 -6.73
N ILE A 181 -16.09 12.58 -5.87
CA ILE A 181 -15.91 12.54 -4.41
C ILE A 181 -14.99 11.39 -4.00
N PHE A 182 -15.25 10.16 -4.48
CA PHE A 182 -14.41 9.02 -4.12
C PHE A 182 -13.00 9.09 -4.72
N SER A 183 -12.83 9.76 -5.87
CA SER A 183 -11.50 10.06 -6.40
C SER A 183 -10.74 11.02 -5.46
N ALA A 184 -11.39 12.07 -4.97
CA ALA A 184 -10.80 12.99 -3.99
C ALA A 184 -10.49 12.31 -2.65
N VAL A 185 -11.40 11.46 -2.16
CA VAL A 185 -11.18 10.64 -0.95
C VAL A 185 -9.96 9.72 -1.13
N GLY A 186 -9.82 9.09 -2.29
CA GLY A 186 -8.66 8.26 -2.62
C GLY A 186 -7.35 9.03 -2.66
N VAL A 187 -7.33 10.21 -3.28
CA VAL A 187 -6.14 11.10 -3.28
C VAL A 187 -5.75 11.49 -1.86
N LEU A 188 -6.72 11.93 -1.06
CA LEU A 188 -6.48 12.37 0.31
C LEU A 188 -5.96 11.22 1.19
N SER A 189 -6.58 10.04 1.12
CA SER A 189 -6.17 8.89 1.93
C SER A 189 -4.75 8.44 1.58
N VAL A 190 -4.41 8.38 0.29
CA VAL A 190 -3.06 8.05 -0.19
C VAL A 190 -2.02 9.07 0.29
N ALA A 191 -2.30 10.37 0.14
CA ALA A 191 -1.39 11.41 0.60
C ALA A 191 -1.14 11.33 2.11
N LEU A 192 -2.18 11.08 2.91
CA LEU A 192 -2.05 10.91 4.35
C LEU A 192 -1.21 9.68 4.73
N ILE A 193 -1.33 8.55 4.01
CA ILE A 193 -0.48 7.37 4.23
C ILE A 193 1.00 7.68 3.96
N PHE A 194 1.29 8.38 2.86
CA PHE A 194 2.66 8.82 2.56
C PHE A 194 3.22 9.74 3.66
N ILE A 195 2.46 10.76 4.08
CA ILE A 195 2.89 11.69 5.15
C ILE A 195 3.09 10.92 6.47
N ALA A 196 2.19 10.01 6.82
CA ALA A 196 2.32 9.18 8.01
C ALA A 196 3.60 8.33 7.98
N THR A 197 3.94 7.79 6.81
CA THR A 197 5.19 7.05 6.60
C THR A 197 6.42 7.94 6.81
N ALA A 198 6.39 9.18 6.29
CA ALA A 198 7.46 10.14 6.52
C ALA A 198 7.62 10.46 8.03
N CYS A 199 6.50 10.64 8.75
CA CYS A 199 6.52 10.83 10.20
C CYS A 199 7.08 9.61 10.94
N ALA A 200 6.67 8.38 10.58
CA ALA A 200 7.21 7.17 11.18
C ALA A 200 8.73 7.01 10.94
N ALA A 201 9.22 7.33 9.74
CA ALA A 201 10.66 7.33 9.45
C ALA A 201 11.42 8.34 10.32
N MET A 202 10.85 9.52 10.56
CA MET A 202 11.41 10.52 11.49
C MET A 202 11.39 10.04 12.94
N ALA A 203 10.32 9.39 13.38
CA ALA A 203 10.24 8.78 14.70
C ALA A 203 11.34 7.71 14.87
N MET A 204 11.50 6.81 13.89
CA MET A 204 12.57 5.80 13.90
C MET A 204 13.97 6.42 13.94
N LYS A 205 14.21 7.48 13.16
CA LYS A 205 15.49 8.23 13.17
C LYS A 205 15.79 8.80 14.54
N ASN A 206 14.83 9.48 15.18
CA ASN A 206 15.01 10.09 16.49
C ASN A 206 15.31 9.06 17.59
N ARG A 207 14.98 7.79 17.33
CA ARG A 207 15.18 6.64 18.21
C ARG A 207 16.44 5.85 17.87
N GLY A 208 17.22 6.29 16.88
CA GLY A 208 18.40 5.57 16.39
C GLY A 208 18.09 4.26 15.66
N LEU A 209 16.80 3.99 15.39
CA LEU A 209 16.32 2.82 14.65
C LEU A 209 16.48 3.00 13.14
N LEU A 210 16.77 4.20 12.65
CA LEU A 210 17.01 4.44 11.22
C LEU A 210 18.19 5.39 11.05
N LYS A 211 19.06 5.11 10.06
CA LYS A 211 20.17 6.01 9.73
C LYS A 211 19.61 7.34 9.21
N LYS A 212 20.29 8.45 9.51
CA LYS A 212 19.89 9.80 9.08
C LYS A 212 19.59 9.89 7.57
N ASN A 213 20.49 9.38 6.73
CA ASN A 213 20.34 9.44 5.28
C ASN A 213 19.15 8.61 4.79
N THR A 214 18.96 7.41 5.35
CA THR A 214 17.80 6.56 5.03
C THR A 214 16.50 7.24 5.43
N ALA A 215 16.43 7.81 6.64
CA ALA A 215 15.26 8.56 7.09
C ALA A 215 14.97 9.78 6.21
N THR A 216 16.00 10.53 5.81
CA THR A 216 15.85 11.65 4.88
C THR A 216 15.30 11.18 3.53
N ALA A 217 15.78 10.05 2.99
CA ALA A 217 15.25 9.50 1.75
C ALA A 217 13.77 9.13 1.87
N TYR A 218 13.36 8.45 2.96
CA TYR A 218 11.94 8.18 3.22
C TYR A 218 11.11 9.45 3.26
N VAL A 219 11.54 10.46 4.02
CA VAL A 219 10.81 11.72 4.15
C VAL A 219 10.66 12.40 2.78
N LEU A 220 11.75 12.57 2.04
CA LEU A 220 11.70 13.24 0.74
C LEU A 220 10.83 12.49 -0.26
N VAL A 221 11.02 11.17 -0.40
CA VAL A 221 10.25 10.37 -1.37
C VAL A 221 8.77 10.38 -1.02
N ASN A 222 8.41 10.20 0.26
CA ASN A 222 7.00 10.16 0.66
C ASN A 222 6.35 11.55 0.57
N LEU A 223 7.05 12.64 0.90
CA LEU A 223 6.50 13.99 0.72
C LEU A 223 6.31 14.34 -0.76
N LEU A 224 7.25 13.95 -1.63
CA LEU A 224 7.10 14.11 -3.08
C LEU A 224 5.94 13.27 -3.62
N ALA A 225 5.78 12.03 -3.16
CA ALA A 225 4.66 11.18 -3.54
C ALA A 225 3.31 11.75 -3.06
N ALA A 226 3.24 12.26 -1.83
CA ALA A 226 2.06 12.93 -1.29
C ALA A 226 1.69 14.17 -2.11
N ALA A 227 2.67 15.01 -2.46
CA ALA A 227 2.45 16.17 -3.32
C ALA A 227 2.00 15.75 -4.74
N SER A 228 2.61 14.70 -5.29
CA SER A 228 2.28 14.19 -6.62
C SER A 228 0.85 13.63 -6.70
N ALA A 229 0.29 13.15 -5.58
CA ALA A 229 -1.08 12.64 -5.55
C ALA A 229 -2.13 13.71 -5.89
N PHE A 230 -1.80 14.99 -5.73
CA PHE A 230 -2.66 16.12 -6.07
C PHE A 230 -2.44 16.65 -7.49
N ILE A 231 -1.58 16.02 -8.30
CA ILE A 231 -1.40 16.41 -9.70
C ILE A 231 -2.69 16.11 -10.48
N PRO A 232 -3.31 17.11 -11.12
CA PRO A 232 -4.51 16.92 -11.92
C PRO A 232 -4.28 16.02 -13.14
N ALA A 233 -5.31 15.27 -13.54
CA ALA A 233 -5.22 14.34 -14.68
C ALA A 233 -5.14 15.05 -16.05
N ASP A 234 -5.53 16.32 -16.12
CA ASP A 234 -5.47 17.18 -17.32
C ASP A 234 -4.11 17.88 -17.51
N TRP A 235 -3.16 17.67 -16.60
CA TRP A 235 -1.79 18.14 -16.75
C TRP A 235 -1.01 17.35 -17.82
N PRO A 236 0.16 17.85 -18.27
CA PRO A 236 0.97 17.14 -19.26
C PRO A 236 1.20 15.67 -18.91
N ALA A 237 1.17 14.79 -19.92
CA ALA A 237 1.09 13.34 -19.76
C ALA A 237 2.12 12.75 -18.78
N ALA A 238 3.35 13.27 -18.75
CA ALA A 238 4.38 12.82 -17.82
C ALA A 238 4.03 13.11 -16.34
N LEU A 239 3.47 14.30 -16.06
CA LEU A 239 3.05 14.70 -14.72
C LEU A 239 1.75 13.99 -14.32
N ALA A 240 0.78 13.91 -15.22
CA ALA A 240 -0.45 13.16 -14.99
C ALA A 240 -0.18 11.66 -14.72
N GLY A 241 0.77 11.08 -15.44
CA GLY A 241 1.22 9.70 -15.21
C GLY A 241 1.84 9.50 -13.82
N ALA A 242 2.64 10.46 -13.34
CA ALA A 242 3.19 10.41 -11.99
C ALA A 242 2.09 10.50 -10.92
N GLY A 243 1.12 11.40 -11.08
CA GLY A 243 -0.05 11.52 -10.19
C GLY A 243 -0.91 10.27 -10.18
N TYR A 244 -1.19 9.70 -11.36
CA TYR A 244 -1.88 8.42 -11.46
C TYR A 244 -1.12 7.29 -10.75
N PHE A 245 0.20 7.22 -10.93
CA PHE A 245 1.00 6.14 -10.36
C PHE A 245 0.97 6.15 -8.83
N VAL A 246 1.19 7.31 -8.21
CA VAL A 246 1.21 7.41 -6.75
C VAL A 246 -0.16 7.25 -6.11
N THR A 247 -1.25 7.49 -6.86
CA THR A 247 -2.64 7.34 -6.38
C THR A 247 -3.16 5.91 -6.48
N ILE A 248 -2.40 4.98 -7.08
CA ILE A 248 -2.70 3.55 -7.00
C ILE A 248 -2.61 3.12 -5.53
N PRO A 249 -3.69 2.60 -4.91
CA PRO A 249 -3.73 2.34 -3.47
C PRO A 249 -2.60 1.45 -2.96
N ALA A 250 -2.18 0.44 -3.71
CA ALA A 250 -1.06 -0.42 -3.29
C ALA A 250 0.27 0.33 -3.18
N ILE A 251 0.51 1.33 -4.04
CA ILE A 251 1.78 2.08 -4.09
C ILE A 251 2.02 2.88 -2.81
N SER A 252 0.96 3.39 -2.16
CA SER A 252 1.11 4.08 -0.87
C SER A 252 1.60 3.19 0.26
N PHE A 253 1.56 1.86 0.09
CA PHE A 253 2.02 0.89 1.09
C PHE A 253 3.49 0.49 0.90
N ILE A 254 4.17 0.91 -0.19
CA ILE A 254 5.59 0.61 -0.40
C ILE A 254 6.44 1.18 0.73
N GLY A 255 6.19 2.44 1.11
CA GLY A 255 6.92 3.12 2.17
C GLY A 255 6.82 2.37 3.51
N PRO A 256 5.61 2.10 4.03
CA PRO A 256 5.42 1.28 5.23
C PRO A 256 6.08 -0.09 5.13
N TYR A 257 5.93 -0.79 3.99
CA TYR A 257 6.53 -2.09 3.76
C TYR A 257 8.05 -2.08 3.95
N LEU A 258 8.73 -1.12 3.31
CA LEU A 258 10.17 -0.98 3.41
C LEU A 258 10.59 -0.57 4.84
N LEU A 259 9.81 0.28 5.52
CA LEU A 259 10.04 0.57 6.95
C LEU A 259 9.94 -0.69 7.81
N GLY A 260 9.00 -1.58 7.50
CA GLY A 260 8.87 -2.89 8.15
C GLY A 260 10.13 -3.75 7.97
N LEU A 261 10.69 -3.79 6.76
CA LEU A 261 11.96 -4.49 6.51
C LEU A 261 13.12 -3.82 7.25
N ASP A 262 13.17 -2.50 7.30
CA ASP A 262 14.21 -1.77 8.02
C ASP A 262 14.14 -2.02 9.53
N LEU A 263 12.94 -2.10 10.12
CA LEU A 263 12.75 -2.40 11.54
C LEU A 263 13.44 -3.70 11.98
N ILE A 264 13.51 -4.71 11.10
CA ILE A 264 14.17 -6.00 11.39
C ILE A 264 15.61 -6.08 10.86
N SER A 265 16.03 -5.17 9.97
CA SER A 265 17.38 -5.15 9.37
C SER A 265 18.39 -4.34 10.16
N VAL A 266 17.94 -3.36 10.95
CA VAL A 266 18.76 -2.34 11.64
C VAL A 266 19.83 -2.90 12.59
N ARG A 267 19.78 -4.20 12.92
CA ARG A 267 20.66 -4.83 13.90
C ARG A 267 21.43 -6.05 13.41
N THR A 268 21.21 -6.52 12.18
CA THR A 268 21.91 -7.69 11.61
C THR A 268 23.27 -7.35 10.95
N GLY A 269 23.71 -6.09 11.01
CA GLY A 269 24.93 -5.66 10.33
C GLY A 269 25.54 -4.33 10.80
N ARG A 270 25.81 -4.19 12.10
CA ARG A 270 26.75 -3.19 12.61
C ARG A 270 28.01 -3.88 13.17
N GLY A 271 28.82 -4.35 12.23
CA GLY A 271 30.28 -4.43 12.34
C GLY A 271 30.85 -3.46 11.32
#